data_AF-A0AAE9XP41-F1
#
_entry.id   AF-A0AAE9XP41-F1
#
_cell.length_a   1.000
_cell.length_b   1.000
_cell.length_c   1.000
_cell.angle_alpha   90.00
_cell.angle_beta   90.00
_cell.angle_gamma   90.00
#
_symmetry.space_group_name_H-M   'P 1'
#
loop_
_entity.id
_entity.type
_entity.pdbx_description
1 polymer ?
#
loop_
_entity_poly.entity_id
_entity_poly.type
_entity_poly.pdbx_seq_one_letter_code
_entity_poly.pdbx_strand_id
1 'polypeptide(L)'
;MIKEFPRLLARPPVAPSDFTYGEIRNRIIAEGDDDNGTVRYAVRRTFVARLTFEQKSTYVDIDDSINQKFIEISNRQASFNNMSIDEKLAEIANLIESLLKKNGKFLTLDYSTICFDYISNDVVTSYRKKMHCFRHATDDAISERKTYSEEQKSFFVDYGLTIVKVIHSLLE
;
A
#
# COMPACT_ATOMS: atom_id res chain seq x y z
N MET A 1 8.03 -9.23 0.20
CA MET A 1 8.02 -9.36 1.68
C MET A 1 8.02 -10.84 2.03
N ILE A 2 8.84 -11.25 3.01
CA ILE A 2 8.76 -12.60 3.60
C ILE A 2 7.81 -12.48 4.78
N LYS A 3 6.68 -13.19 4.79
CA LYS A 3 5.61 -12.95 5.79
C LYS A 3 6.08 -13.25 7.21
N GLU A 4 6.93 -14.26 7.37
CA GLU A 4 7.49 -14.66 8.66
C GLU A 4 8.56 -13.67 9.18
N PHE A 5 9.15 -12.87 8.28
CA PHE A 5 10.16 -11.85 8.60
C PHE A 5 9.85 -10.52 7.89
N PRO A 6 8.77 -9.82 8.27
CA PRO A 6 8.25 -8.69 7.51
C PRO A 6 9.22 -7.50 7.44
N ARG A 7 10.15 -7.39 8.40
CA ARG A 7 11.13 -6.30 8.48
C ARG A 7 12.47 -6.61 7.83
N LEU A 8 12.74 -7.84 7.40
CA LEU A 8 14.06 -8.26 6.94
C LEU A 8 14.57 -7.42 5.76
N LEU A 9 13.71 -7.15 4.78
CA LEU A 9 14.09 -6.38 3.60
C LEU A 9 14.18 -4.87 3.88
N ALA A 10 13.37 -4.37 4.83
CA ALA A 10 13.37 -2.96 5.23
C ALA A 10 14.54 -2.63 6.18
N ARG A 11 15.03 -3.63 6.92
CA ARG A 11 16.13 -3.54 7.88
C ARG A 11 16.99 -4.79 7.74
N PRO A 12 17.80 -4.88 6.67
CA PRO A 12 18.67 -6.03 6.48
C PRO A 12 19.68 -6.11 7.63
N PRO A 13 20.01 -7.33 8.09
CA PRO A 13 21.06 -7.51 9.09
C PRO A 13 22.41 -7.06 8.52
N VAL A 14 23.32 -6.64 9.40
CA VAL A 14 24.68 -6.27 9.00
C VAL A 14 25.43 -7.49 8.46
N ALA A 15 25.28 -8.66 9.11
CA ALA A 15 25.83 -9.91 8.63
C ALA A 15 24.71 -10.90 8.24
N PRO A 16 24.84 -11.63 7.11
CA PRO A 16 23.87 -12.65 6.72
C PRO A 16 23.67 -13.75 7.78
N SER A 17 24.67 -14.01 8.62
CA SER A 17 24.60 -14.97 9.74
C SER A 17 23.56 -14.58 10.78
N ASP A 18 23.35 -13.29 11.03
CA ASP A 18 22.45 -12.82 12.07
C ASP A 18 21.00 -13.21 11.75
N PHE A 19 20.63 -13.15 10.47
CA PHE A 19 19.35 -13.66 10.00
C PHE A 19 19.34 -15.18 9.87
N THR A 20 20.29 -15.75 9.12
CA THR A 20 20.27 -17.17 8.75
C THR A 20 20.48 -18.13 9.93
N TYR A 21 21.15 -17.68 11.00
CA TYR A 21 21.36 -18.44 12.24
C TYR A 21 20.64 -17.86 13.44
N GLY A 22 20.54 -16.55 13.59
CA GLY A 22 19.90 -15.91 14.74
C GLY A 22 18.39 -15.88 14.60
N GLU A 23 17.89 -15.03 13.71
CA GLU A 23 16.44 -14.78 13.55
C GLU A 23 15.66 -16.04 13.14
N ILE A 24 16.15 -16.80 12.17
CA ILE A 24 15.48 -18.05 11.75
C ILE A 24 15.43 -19.06 12.90
N ARG A 25 16.52 -19.23 13.66
CA ARG A 25 16.55 -20.16 14.80
C ARG A 25 15.57 -19.71 15.89
N ASN A 26 15.61 -18.43 16.25
CA ASN A 26 14.76 -17.89 17.30
C ASN A 26 13.28 -18.05 16.93
N ARG A 27 12.93 -17.88 15.66
CA ARG A 27 11.58 -18.13 15.17
C ARG A 27 11.16 -19.60 15.30
N ILE A 28 12.02 -20.53 14.92
CA ILE A 28 11.76 -21.97 15.04
C ILE A 28 11.59 -22.38 16.52
N ILE A 29 12.43 -21.86 17.42
CA ILE A 29 12.30 -22.08 18.88
C ILE A 29 10.97 -21.53 19.39
N ALA A 30 10.57 -20.33 18.95
CA ALA A 30 9.30 -19.74 19.34
C ALA A 30 8.08 -20.55 18.85
N GLU A 31 8.24 -21.33 17.78
CA GLU A 31 7.23 -22.26 17.24
C GLU A 31 7.28 -23.64 17.91
N GLY A 32 8.24 -23.89 18.82
CA GLY A 32 8.37 -25.13 19.59
C GLY A 32 9.05 -26.28 18.84
N ASP A 33 9.63 -26.01 17.67
CA ASP A 33 10.29 -27.00 16.82
C ASP A 33 11.79 -27.17 17.18
N ASP A 34 12.12 -27.07 18.47
CA ASP A 34 13.48 -27.18 18.99
C ASP A 34 13.64 -28.31 20.03
N ASP A 35 14.86 -28.84 20.12
CA ASP A 35 15.26 -29.79 21.15
C ASP A 35 16.07 -29.05 22.23
N ASN A 36 15.40 -28.55 23.28
CA ASN A 36 16.04 -27.87 24.41
C ASN A 36 16.94 -26.67 23.98
N GLY A 37 16.39 -25.78 23.17
CA GLY A 37 17.05 -24.64 22.56
C GLY A 37 17.87 -24.96 21.31
N THR A 38 18.00 -26.23 20.94
CA THR A 38 18.78 -26.66 19.77
C THR A 38 17.88 -26.89 18.55
N VAL A 39 18.15 -26.16 17.47
CA VAL A 39 17.45 -26.34 16.19
C VAL A 39 18.31 -27.14 15.23
N ARG A 40 17.85 -28.34 14.87
CA ARG A 40 18.54 -29.21 13.91
C ARG A 40 18.52 -28.61 12.50
N TYR A 41 19.55 -28.92 11.71
CA TYR A 41 19.65 -28.47 10.33
C TYR A 41 18.45 -28.88 9.46
N ALA A 42 17.94 -30.11 9.65
CA ALA A 42 16.77 -30.60 8.93
C ALA A 42 15.52 -29.76 9.20
N VAL A 43 15.27 -29.41 10.48
CA VAL A 43 14.16 -28.55 10.89
C VAL A 43 14.29 -27.18 10.25
N ARG A 44 15.50 -26.59 10.28
CA ARG A 44 15.76 -25.29 9.64
C ARG A 44 15.48 -25.31 8.14
N ARG A 45 15.89 -26.37 7.44
CA ARG A 45 15.61 -26.51 6.00
C ARG A 45 14.11 -26.60 5.71
N THR A 46 13.38 -27.38 6.50
CA THR A 46 11.92 -27.49 6.36
C THR A 46 11.26 -26.13 6.58
N PHE A 47 11.67 -25.39 7.61
CA PHE A 47 11.19 -24.05 7.90
C PHE A 47 11.45 -23.08 6.73
N VAL A 48 12.69 -23.03 6.22
CA VAL A 48 13.05 -22.15 5.10
C VAL A 48 12.26 -22.50 3.83
N ALA A 49 12.05 -23.79 3.57
CA ALA A 49 11.30 -24.25 2.40
C ALA A 49 9.81 -23.87 2.44
N ARG A 50 9.24 -23.63 3.62
CA ARG A 50 7.83 -23.22 3.80
C ARG A 50 7.61 -21.71 3.94
N LEU A 51 8.66 -20.90 3.79
CA LEU A 51 8.51 -19.44 3.86
C LEU A 51 7.51 -18.95 2.82
N THR A 52 6.66 -18.02 3.23
CA THR A 52 5.63 -17.48 2.35
C THR A 52 6.03 -16.08 1.89
N PHE A 53 5.87 -15.83 0.59
CA PHE A 53 6.28 -14.59 -0.05
C PHE A 53 5.06 -13.82 -0.52
N GLU A 54 5.10 -12.51 -0.31
CA GLU A 54 4.13 -11.57 -0.82
C GLU A 54 4.84 -10.48 -1.60
N GLN A 55 4.51 -10.33 -2.87
CA GLN A 55 4.97 -9.21 -3.67
C GLN A 55 4.13 -8.00 -3.28
N LYS A 56 4.77 -6.99 -2.68
CA LYS A 56 4.12 -5.68 -2.50
C LYS A 56 3.98 -5.07 -3.88
N SER A 57 2.75 -4.80 -4.31
CA SER A 57 2.46 -4.10 -5.57
C SER A 57 2.48 -2.58 -5.42
N THR A 58 2.53 -2.08 -4.19
CA THR A 58 2.57 -0.66 -3.84
C THR A 58 3.83 -0.37 -3.03
N TYR A 59 4.54 0.70 -3.41
CA TYR A 59 5.79 1.10 -2.76
C TYR A 59 5.54 2.10 -1.62
N VAL A 60 4.37 2.73 -1.62
CA VAL A 60 3.90 3.59 -0.52
C VAL A 60 3.12 2.75 0.48
N ASP A 61 3.68 2.58 1.68
CA ASP A 61 3.02 1.87 2.78
C ASP A 61 1.79 2.67 3.26
N ILE A 62 0.68 2.00 3.57
CA ILE A 62 -0.54 2.65 4.03
C ILE A 62 -0.66 2.39 5.53
N ASP A 63 -0.80 3.44 6.34
CA ASP A 63 -1.05 3.28 7.77
C ASP A 63 -2.46 2.75 8.05
N ASP A 64 -2.67 2.24 9.26
CA ASP A 64 -3.94 1.63 9.66
C ASP A 64 -5.10 2.64 9.61
N SER A 65 -4.85 3.93 9.89
CA SER A 65 -5.89 4.98 9.83
C SER A 65 -6.40 5.21 8.41
N ILE A 66 -5.51 5.32 7.42
CA ILE A 66 -5.89 5.50 6.01
C ILE A 66 -6.53 4.22 5.47
N ASN A 67 -5.99 3.05 5.83
CA ASN A 67 -6.57 1.77 5.43
C ASN A 67 -8.02 1.63 5.96
N GLN A 68 -8.27 2.09 7.19
CA GLN A 68 -9.63 2.12 7.75
C GLN A 68 -10.56 3.04 6.96
N LYS A 69 -10.10 4.20 6.49
CA LYS A 69 -10.91 5.09 5.64
C LYS A 69 -11.25 4.46 4.29
N PHE A 70 -10.36 3.67 3.69
CA PHE A 70 -10.70 2.90 2.49
C PHE A 70 -11.81 1.88 2.77
N ILE A 71 -11.76 1.20 3.92
CA ILE A 71 -12.80 0.25 4.33
C ILE A 71 -14.14 0.96 4.56
N GLU A 72 -14.14 2.15 5.17
CA GLU A 72 -15.35 2.93 5.45
C GLU A 72 -16.09 3.38 4.18
N ILE A 73 -15.36 3.69 3.11
CA ILE A 73 -15.97 4.17 1.85
C ILE A 73 -16.22 3.05 0.84
N SER A 74 -15.57 1.90 0.99
CA SER A 74 -15.71 0.80 0.04
C SER A 74 -16.90 -0.06 0.41
N ASN A 75 -17.76 -0.33 -0.59
CA ASN A 75 -18.86 -1.28 -0.44
C ASN A 75 -18.38 -2.74 -0.43
N ARG A 76 -17.08 -2.98 -0.63
CA ARG A 76 -16.46 -4.32 -0.61
C ARG A 76 -15.56 -4.43 0.61
N GLN A 77 -15.73 -5.47 1.44
CA GLN A 77 -14.85 -5.76 2.59
C GLN A 77 -13.46 -6.30 2.19
N ALA A 78 -12.97 -5.97 0.99
CA ALA A 78 -11.65 -6.39 0.53
C ALA A 78 -10.60 -5.37 0.99
N SER A 79 -9.46 -5.84 1.50
CA SER A 79 -8.31 -4.96 1.80
C SER A 79 -7.83 -4.27 0.52
N PHE A 80 -7.52 -2.98 0.61
CA PHE A 80 -6.99 -2.17 -0.50
C PHE A 80 -5.81 -2.87 -1.21
N ASN A 81 -4.91 -3.49 -0.44
CA ASN A 81 -3.72 -4.15 -0.99
C ASN A 81 -4.03 -5.31 -1.94
N ASN A 82 -5.18 -5.98 -1.75
CA ASN A 82 -5.62 -7.13 -2.52
C ASN A 82 -6.45 -6.76 -3.76
N MET A 83 -6.75 -5.49 -3.98
CA MET A 83 -7.50 -5.02 -5.14
C MET A 83 -6.63 -5.02 -6.40
N SER A 84 -7.27 -5.15 -7.57
CA SER A 84 -6.60 -4.92 -8.86
C SER A 84 -6.13 -3.46 -8.98
N ILE A 85 -5.19 -3.19 -9.88
CA ILE A 85 -4.63 -1.83 -10.05
C ILE A 85 -5.73 -0.83 -10.43
N ASP A 86 -6.61 -1.17 -11.36
CA ASP A 86 -7.72 -0.32 -11.76
C ASP A 86 -8.69 -0.05 -10.59
N GLU A 87 -8.96 -1.05 -9.75
CA GLU A 87 -9.78 -0.90 -8.53
C GLU A 87 -9.08 0.01 -7.51
N LYS A 88 -7.76 -0.13 -7.32
CA LYS A 88 -6.97 0.75 -6.44
C LYS A 88 -7.08 2.21 -6.90
N LEU A 89 -6.96 2.49 -8.19
CA LEU A 89 -7.09 3.84 -8.73
C LEU A 89 -8.50 4.42 -8.52
N ALA A 90 -9.54 3.60 -8.70
CA ALA A 90 -10.91 4.01 -8.44
C ALA A 90 -11.14 4.34 -6.95
N GLU A 91 -10.68 3.48 -6.05
CA GLU A 91 -10.82 3.66 -4.60
C GLU A 91 -10.02 4.86 -4.09
N ILE A 92 -8.81 5.10 -4.59
CA ILE A 92 -8.03 6.32 -4.26
C ILE A 92 -8.83 7.57 -4.67
N ALA A 93 -9.36 7.61 -5.89
CA ALA A 93 -10.14 8.76 -6.36
C ALA A 93 -11.41 8.99 -5.53
N ASN A 94 -12.05 7.90 -5.07
CA ASN A 94 -13.20 7.96 -4.16
C ASN A 94 -12.80 8.50 -2.78
N LEU A 95 -11.68 8.04 -2.22
CA LEU A 95 -11.20 8.49 -0.91
C LEU A 95 -10.80 9.96 -0.91
N ILE A 96 -10.07 10.41 -1.93
CA ILE A 96 -9.75 11.84 -2.05
C ILE A 96 -11.04 12.66 -2.15
N GLU A 97 -12.04 12.18 -2.90
CA GLU A 97 -13.33 12.87 -2.99
C GLU A 97 -14.07 12.91 -1.65
N SER A 98 -14.13 11.80 -0.90
CA SER A 98 -14.82 11.76 0.40
C SER A 98 -14.14 12.63 1.46
N LEU A 99 -12.80 12.68 1.46
CA LEU A 99 -12.02 13.51 2.38
C LEU A 99 -12.20 15.01 2.11
N LEU A 100 -12.20 15.42 0.84
CA LEU A 100 -12.24 16.83 0.47
C LEU A 100 -13.65 17.39 0.32
N LYS A 101 -14.67 16.57 0.01
CA LYS A 101 -16.02 17.05 -0.30
C LYS A 101 -16.88 17.14 0.96
N LYS A 102 -17.07 18.35 1.49
CA LYS A 102 -18.00 18.62 2.59
C LYS A 102 -19.18 19.43 2.08
N ASN A 103 -20.41 18.98 2.35
CA ASN A 103 -21.65 19.66 1.93
C ASN A 103 -21.69 19.99 0.42
N GLY A 104 -21.17 19.10 -0.42
CA GLY A 104 -21.13 19.26 -1.88
C GLY A 104 -20.04 20.19 -2.41
N LYS A 105 -19.24 20.83 -1.56
CA LYS A 105 -18.11 21.69 -1.95
C LYS A 105 -16.78 21.04 -1.59
N PHE A 106 -15.77 21.23 -2.45
CA PHE A 106 -14.41 20.79 -2.16
C PHE A 106 -13.72 21.79 -1.24
N LEU A 107 -13.14 21.28 -0.16
CA LEU A 107 -12.25 22.03 0.71
C LEU A 107 -10.98 22.42 -0.05
N THR A 108 -10.50 23.62 0.21
CA THR A 108 -9.17 24.08 -0.20
C THR A 108 -8.24 23.88 0.99
N LEU A 109 -7.21 23.06 0.82
CA LEU A 109 -6.20 22.81 1.85
C LEU A 109 -4.94 23.61 1.54
N ASP A 110 -4.19 23.96 2.58
CA ASP A 110 -2.85 24.55 2.44
C ASP A 110 -1.79 23.45 2.40
N TYR A 111 -1.67 22.83 1.23
CA TYR A 111 -0.68 21.77 0.97
C TYR A 111 0.76 22.23 1.18
N SER A 112 1.02 23.55 1.13
CA SER A 112 2.39 24.08 1.24
C SER A 112 3.02 23.85 2.60
N THR A 113 2.19 23.67 3.63
CA THR A 113 2.62 23.36 5.00
C THR A 113 3.34 22.02 5.13
N ILE A 114 3.07 21.04 4.25
CA ILE A 114 3.67 19.70 4.28
C ILE A 114 4.50 19.45 3.00
N CYS A 115 4.00 19.87 1.85
CA CYS A 115 4.52 19.47 0.54
C CYS A 115 5.22 20.57 -0.23
N PHE A 116 5.44 21.75 0.37
CA PHE A 116 5.97 22.92 -0.32
C PHE A 116 5.14 23.22 -1.60
N ASP A 117 5.71 23.10 -2.78
CA ASP A 117 5.05 23.30 -4.07
C ASP A 117 4.86 22.01 -4.88
N TYR A 118 5.22 20.84 -4.32
CA TYR A 118 5.10 19.55 -5.01
C TYR A 118 3.66 19.05 -5.16
N ILE A 119 2.78 19.40 -4.21
CA ILE A 119 1.36 19.08 -4.25
C ILE A 119 0.58 20.37 -3.99
N SER A 120 -0.40 20.64 -4.85
CA SER A 120 -1.30 21.78 -4.76
C SER A 120 -2.74 21.36 -5.01
N ASN A 121 -3.70 22.25 -4.73
CA ASN A 121 -5.11 22.03 -5.04
C ASN A 121 -5.32 21.70 -6.53
N ASP A 122 -4.57 22.35 -7.44
CA ASP A 122 -4.66 22.11 -8.88
C ASP A 122 -4.13 20.72 -9.26
N VAL A 123 -3.03 20.31 -8.63
CA VAL A 123 -2.44 18.98 -8.81
C VAL A 123 -3.42 17.89 -8.37
N VAL A 124 -4.01 18.03 -7.18
CA VAL A 124 -5.01 17.06 -6.66
C VAL A 124 -6.26 17.03 -7.54
N THR A 125 -6.70 18.19 -8.03
CA THR A 125 -7.84 18.29 -8.96
C THR A 125 -7.54 17.60 -10.29
N SER A 126 -6.34 17.81 -10.84
CA SER A 126 -5.88 17.20 -12.08
C SER A 126 -5.78 15.68 -11.95
N TYR A 127 -5.21 15.19 -10.85
CA TYR A 127 -5.12 13.77 -10.53
C TYR A 127 -6.52 13.13 -10.53
N ARG A 128 -7.47 13.70 -9.78
CA ARG A 128 -8.85 13.18 -9.72
C ARG A 128 -9.55 13.16 -11.07
N LYS A 129 -9.36 14.19 -11.89
CA LYS A 129 -9.91 14.24 -13.25
C LYS A 129 -9.35 13.12 -14.12
N LYS A 130 -8.04 12.86 -14.07
CA LYS A 130 -7.41 11.74 -14.78
C LYS A 130 -7.92 10.39 -14.30
N MET A 131 -8.11 10.21 -12.99
CA MET A 131 -8.58 8.95 -12.43
C MET A 131 -10.08 8.70 -12.62
N HIS A 132 -10.82 9.67 -13.17
CA HIS A 132 -12.26 9.57 -13.39
C HIS A 132 -12.63 8.35 -14.25
N CYS A 133 -11.85 8.04 -15.29
CA CYS A 133 -12.12 6.91 -16.18
C CYS A 133 -12.12 5.54 -15.47
N PHE A 134 -11.39 5.39 -14.37
CA PHE A 134 -11.36 4.16 -13.57
C PHE A 134 -12.63 3.93 -12.74
N ARG A 135 -13.47 4.96 -12.55
CA ARG A 135 -14.72 4.89 -11.78
C ARG A 135 -15.96 4.61 -12.61
N HIS A 136 -15.91 4.81 -13.93
CA HIS A 136 -17.08 4.77 -14.80
C HIS A 136 -16.96 3.69 -15.87
N ALA A 137 -18.04 2.93 -16.08
CA ALA A 137 -18.11 1.86 -17.08
C ALA A 137 -18.65 2.33 -18.45
N THR A 138 -18.54 3.63 -18.78
CA THR A 138 -18.92 4.13 -20.10
C THR A 138 -17.90 3.71 -21.16
N ASP A 139 -18.31 3.61 -22.42
CA ASP A 139 -17.42 3.21 -23.52
C ASP A 139 -16.20 4.15 -23.65
N ASP A 140 -16.42 5.45 -23.46
CA ASP A 140 -15.35 6.46 -23.45
C ASP A 140 -14.37 6.20 -22.30
N ALA A 141 -14.86 5.92 -21.09
CA ALA A 141 -14.02 5.67 -19.93
C ALA A 141 -13.25 4.35 -20.05
N ILE A 142 -13.85 3.32 -20.65
CA ILE A 142 -13.18 2.05 -20.96
C ILE A 142 -12.09 2.26 -22.01
N SER A 143 -12.35 3.08 -23.02
CA SER A 143 -11.39 3.41 -24.07
C SER A 143 -10.22 4.22 -23.50
N GLU A 144 -10.50 5.22 -22.65
CA GLU A 144 -9.48 6.02 -21.96
C GLU A 144 -8.59 5.14 -21.07
N ARG A 145 -9.17 4.23 -20.27
CA ARG A 145 -8.41 3.30 -19.42
C ARG A 145 -7.39 2.47 -20.19
N LYS A 146 -7.73 2.04 -21.41
CA LYS A 146 -6.83 1.25 -22.28
C LYS A 146 -5.63 2.05 -22.79
N THR A 147 -5.64 3.38 -22.69
CA THR A 147 -4.51 4.22 -23.09
C THR A 147 -3.38 4.26 -22.06
N TYR A 148 -3.64 3.84 -20.82
CA TYR A 148 -2.65 3.81 -19.75
C TYR A 148 -1.85 2.52 -19.76
N SER A 149 -0.52 2.63 -19.69
CA SER A 149 0.35 1.48 -19.45
C SER A 149 0.28 1.00 -18.00
N GLU A 150 0.67 -0.24 -17.74
CA GLU A 150 0.69 -0.78 -16.38
C GLU A 150 1.69 -0.04 -15.48
N GLU A 151 2.81 0.44 -16.03
CA GLU A 151 3.78 1.28 -15.31
C GLU A 151 3.18 2.63 -14.92
N GLN A 152 2.43 3.26 -15.83
CA GLN A 152 1.73 4.52 -15.54
C GLN A 152 0.70 4.32 -14.44
N LYS A 153 -0.11 3.26 -14.52
CA LYS A 153 -1.11 2.95 -13.49
C LYS A 153 -0.46 2.69 -12.14
N SER A 154 0.62 1.90 -12.11
CA SER A 154 1.40 1.64 -10.89
C SER A 154 1.90 2.95 -10.26
N PHE A 155 2.48 3.84 -11.07
CA PHE A 155 2.87 5.18 -10.63
C PHE A 155 1.68 5.97 -10.06
N PHE A 156 0.52 5.96 -10.73
CA PHE A 156 -0.66 6.68 -10.25
C PHE A 156 -1.22 6.12 -8.94
N VAL A 157 -1.03 4.83 -8.65
CA VAL A 157 -1.38 4.25 -7.36
C VAL A 157 -0.48 4.85 -6.28
N ASP A 158 0.85 4.78 -6.44
CA ASP A 158 1.80 5.31 -5.45
C ASP A 158 1.65 6.83 -5.25
N TYR A 159 1.49 7.57 -6.35
CA TYR A 159 1.28 9.01 -6.30
C TYR A 159 -0.06 9.38 -5.64
N GLY A 160 -1.11 8.63 -5.95
CA GLY A 160 -2.42 8.77 -5.33
C GLY A 160 -2.41 8.52 -3.83
N LEU A 161 -1.71 7.48 -3.38
CA LEU A 161 -1.50 7.20 -1.96
C LEU A 161 -0.72 8.32 -1.26
N THR A 162 0.26 8.91 -1.94
CA THR A 162 1.00 10.07 -1.44
C THR A 162 0.07 11.27 -1.23
N ILE A 163 -0.81 11.56 -2.20
CA ILE A 163 -1.84 12.61 -2.07
C ILE A 163 -2.78 12.33 -0.90
N VAL A 164 -3.26 11.09 -0.75
CA VAL A 164 -4.15 10.69 0.34
C VAL A 164 -3.50 10.92 1.71
N LYS A 165 -2.24 10.52 1.88
CA LYS A 165 -1.49 10.75 3.13
C LYS A 165 -1.43 12.21 3.51
N VAL A 166 -1.12 13.06 2.54
CA VAL A 166 -1.01 14.52 2.78
C VAL A 166 -2.36 15.11 3.15
N ILE A 167 -3.42 14.76 2.42
CA ILE A 167 -4.78 15.21 2.74
C ILE A 167 -5.18 14.75 4.14
N HIS A 168 -4.88 13.50 4.48
CA HIS A 168 -5.16 12.96 5.81
C HIS A 168 -4.47 13.76 6.90
N SER A 169 -3.16 13.98 6.79
CA SER A 169 -2.39 14.76 7.76
C SER A 169 -2.80 16.22 7.88
N LEU A 170 -3.39 16.83 6.85
CA LEU A 170 -3.91 18.20 6.88
C LEU A 170 -5.33 18.31 7.47
N LEU A 171 -6.04 17.19 7.57
CA LEU A 171 -7.41 17.14 8.09
C LEU A 171 -7.47 16.65 9.54
N GLU A 172 -6.38 16.08 10.06
CA GLU A 172 -6.15 15.82 11.50
C GLU A 172 -5.78 17.11 12.25
#